data_AF-G5EKH1-F1
#
_entry.id   AF-G5EKH1-F1
#
_cell.length_a   1.000
_cell.length_b   1.000
_cell.length_c   1.000
_cell.angle_alpha   90.00
_cell.angle_beta   90.00
_cell.angle_gamma   90.00
#
_symmetry.space_group_name_H-M   'P 1'
#
loop_
_entity.id
_entity.type
_entity.pdbx_description
1 polymer ?
#
loop_
_entity_poly.entity_id
_entity_poly.type
_entity_poly.pdbx_seq_one_letter_code
_entity_poly.pdbx_strand_id
1 'polypeptide(L)'
;APNVLGHPDNYIPANPMPTPPHIVPEWYFLPIYAILRSIPDKSGGVAAIALVFICLLALPFFKSMYVRSSSFRPIYQGLFWLL
;
A
#
# COMPACT_ATOMS: atom_id res chain seq x y z
N ALA A 1 -13.26 -21.49 4.76
CA ALA A 1 -12.68 -21.50 6.12
C ALA A 1 -12.63 -20.06 6.64
N PRO A 2 -13.04 -19.78 7.90
CA PRO A 2 -13.22 -18.41 8.39
C PRO A 2 -11.92 -17.62 8.60
N ASN A 3 -10.78 -18.30 8.79
CA ASN A 3 -9.52 -17.68 9.22
C ASN A 3 -8.46 -17.58 8.11
N VAL A 4 -8.85 -17.76 6.85
CA VAL A 4 -7.90 -17.83 5.72
C VAL A 4 -7.09 -16.54 5.53
N LEU A 5 -7.67 -15.40 5.88
CA LEU A 5 -7.04 -14.08 5.73
C LEU A 5 -6.40 -13.55 7.02
N GLY A 6 -6.51 -14.29 8.12
CA GLY A 6 -6.02 -13.89 9.43
C GLY A 6 -4.63 -14.46 9.72
N HIS A 7 -3.91 -13.82 10.63
CA HIS A 7 -2.62 -14.32 11.11
C HIS A 7 -2.84 -15.25 12.33
N PRO A 8 -2.28 -16.48 12.35
CA PRO A 8 -2.44 -17.40 13.50
C PRO A 8 -1.94 -16.82 14.84
N ASP A 9 -0.84 -16.06 14.82
CA ASP A 9 -0.30 -15.36 15.99
C ASP A 9 -1.32 -14.44 16.70
N ASN A 10 -2.36 -13.96 16.02
CA ASN A 10 -3.41 -13.14 16.64
C ASN A 10 -4.33 -13.94 17.59
N TYR A 11 -4.22 -15.27 17.65
CA TYR A 11 -4.89 -16.10 18.66
C TYR A 11 -4.10 -16.24 19.96
N ILE A 12 -2.84 -15.77 19.99
CA ILE A 12 -2.02 -15.76 21.19
C ILE A 12 -2.29 -14.46 21.95
N PRO A 13 -2.51 -14.48 23.28
CA PRO A 13 -2.68 -13.27 24.07
C PRO A 13 -1.48 -12.31 23.93
N ALA A 14 -1.76 -11.01 23.91
CA ALA A 14 -0.72 -9.99 23.74
C ALA A 14 0.33 -10.04 24.86
N ASN A 15 1.60 -9.95 24.47
CA ASN A 15 2.74 -9.88 25.39
C ASN A 15 3.68 -8.75 24.96
N PRO A 16 3.97 -7.74 25.81
CA PRO A 16 4.80 -6.60 25.44
C PRO A 16 6.30 -6.90 25.42
N MET A 17 6.74 -8.03 25.98
CA MET A 17 8.17 -8.33 26.13
C MET A 17 8.80 -8.95 24.86
N PRO A 18 8.25 -10.01 24.24
CA PRO A 18 8.76 -10.57 23.00
C PRO A 18 7.92 -10.17 21.78
N THR A 19 8.59 -9.86 20.66
CA THR A 19 7.95 -9.77 19.34
C THR A 19 8.01 -11.15 18.64
N PRO A 20 6.89 -11.66 18.09
CA PRO A 20 6.90 -12.89 17.31
C PRO A 20 7.87 -12.83 16.11
N PRO A 21 8.57 -13.92 15.76
CA PRO A 21 9.55 -13.92 14.68
C PRO A 21 8.92 -13.73 13.29
N HIS A 22 7.66 -14.17 13.11
CA HIS A 22 6.92 -14.08 11.85
C HIS A 22 5.93 -12.92 11.84
N ILE A 23 6.25 -11.81 12.51
CA ILE A 23 5.37 -10.63 12.55
C ILE A 23 5.13 -10.05 11.14
N VAL A 24 3.88 -10.07 10.71
CA VAL A 24 3.42 -9.56 9.41
C VAL A 24 2.12 -8.80 9.62
N PRO A 25 1.92 -7.62 8.99
CA PRO A 25 0.65 -6.91 9.08
C PRO A 25 -0.44 -7.63 8.26
N GLU A 26 -1.69 -7.21 8.43
CA GLU A 26 -2.78 -7.72 7.61
C GLU A 26 -2.55 -7.43 6.12
N TRP A 27 -3.11 -8.30 5.27
CA TRP A 27 -2.82 -8.34 3.84
C TRP A 27 -3.06 -7.01 3.11
N TYR A 28 -4.07 -6.25 3.51
CA TYR A 28 -4.42 -4.95 2.92
C TYR A 28 -3.41 -3.83 3.27
N PHE A 29 -2.57 -4.02 4.28
CA PHE A 29 -1.48 -3.10 4.62
C PHE A 29 -0.14 -3.46 3.98
N LEU A 30 0.01 -4.66 3.40
CA LEU A 30 1.28 -5.12 2.82
C LEU A 30 1.88 -4.18 1.77
N PRO A 31 1.12 -3.55 0.84
CA PRO A 31 1.72 -2.64 -0.14
C PRO A 31 2.37 -1.41 0.51
N ILE A 32 1.70 -0.81 1.50
CA ILE A 32 2.22 0.37 2.22
C ILE A 32 3.40 -0.03 3.11
N TYR A 33 3.33 -1.20 3.74
CA TYR A 33 4.42 -1.76 4.53
C TYR A 33 5.68 -2.04 3.71
N ALA A 34 5.52 -2.53 2.47
CA ALA A 34 6.62 -2.74 1.54
C ALA A 34 7.31 -1.41 1.16
N ILE A 35 6.52 -0.35 0.93
CA ILE A 35 7.05 1.02 0.69
C ILE A 35 7.81 1.54 1.92
N LEU A 36 7.28 1.33 3.13
CA LEU A 36 7.95 1.75 4.36
C LEU A 36 9.32 1.07 4.52
N ARG A 37 9.41 -0.24 4.27
CA ARG A 37 10.65 -1.04 4.43
C ARG A 37 11.66 -0.86 3.31
N SER A 38 11.25 -0.38 2.13
CA SER A 38 12.17 -0.17 1.01
C SER A 38 13.09 1.03 1.23
N ILE A 39 12.74 1.93 2.17
CA ILE A 39 13.52 3.11 2.50
C ILE A 39 14.32 2.85 3.77
N PRO A 40 15.67 2.84 3.72
CA PRO A 40 16.53 2.59 4.88
C PRO A 40 16.69 3.84 5.77
N ASP A 41 15.62 4.63 5.93
CA ASP A 41 15.56 5.78 6.84
C ASP A 41 14.19 5.84 7.51
N LYS A 42 14.17 6.14 8.82
CA LYS A 42 12.94 6.16 9.61
C LYS A 42 12.01 7.29 9.17
N SER A 43 12.53 8.50 9.02
CA SER A 43 11.72 9.65 8.61
C SER A 43 11.27 9.58 7.16
N GLY A 44 12.15 9.13 6.26
CA GLY A 44 11.90 8.95 4.84
C GLY A 44 10.85 7.89 4.58
N GLY A 45 10.91 6.76 5.29
CA GLY A 45 9.88 5.73 5.24
C GLY A 45 8.49 6.24 5.64
N VAL A 46 8.42 7.01 6.74
CA VAL A 46 7.15 7.62 7.19
C VAL A 46 6.66 8.69 6.21
N ALA A 47 7.55 9.52 5.66
CA ALA A 47 7.21 10.52 4.65
C ALA A 47 6.68 9.88 3.35
N ALA A 48 7.22 8.73 2.94
CA ALA A 48 6.75 8.00 1.77
C ALA A 48 5.33 7.46 1.94
N ILE A 49 4.93 7.03 3.14
CA ILE A 49 3.53 6.66 3.42
C ILE A 49 2.60 7.85 3.19
N ALA A 50 2.94 9.03 3.69
CA ALA A 50 2.16 10.24 3.46
C ALA A 50 2.05 10.56 1.96
N LEU A 51 3.13 10.35 1.22
CA LEU A 51 3.19 10.58 -0.23
C LEU A 51 2.20 9.68 -0.99
N VAL A 52 1.95 8.44 -0.57
CA VAL A 52 0.93 7.56 -1.19
C VAL A 52 -0.44 8.24 -1.22
N PHE A 53 -0.88 8.79 -0.09
CA PHE A 53 -2.18 9.45 0.02
C PHE A 53 -2.19 10.82 -0.69
N ILE A 54 -1.10 11.58 -0.58
CA ILE A 54 -0.96 12.86 -1.28
C ILE A 54 -1.05 12.65 -2.79
N CYS A 55 -0.38 11.64 -3.35
CA CYS A 55 -0.45 11.32 -4.78
C CYS A 55 -1.87 10.98 -5.22
N LEU A 56 -2.61 10.20 -4.43
CA LEU A 56 -4.02 9.88 -4.70
C LEU A 56 -4.90 11.14 -4.70
N LEU A 57 -4.72 12.02 -3.71
CA LEU A 57 -5.45 13.29 -3.62
C LEU A 57 -5.01 14.30 -4.69
N ALA A 58 -3.78 14.19 -5.19
CA ALA A 58 -3.24 15.03 -6.24
C ALA A 58 -3.77 14.68 -7.64
N LEU A 59 -4.31 13.47 -7.84
CA LEU A 59 -4.84 12.99 -9.14
C LEU A 59 -5.72 13.99 -9.90
N PRO A 60 -6.75 14.64 -9.30
CA PRO A 60 -7.60 15.60 -10.02
C PRO A 60 -6.90 16.90 -10.43
N PHE A 61 -5.74 17.22 -9.85
CA PHE A 61 -5.01 18.46 -10.14
C PHE A 61 -4.01 18.28 -11.30
N PHE A 62 -3.67 17.04 -11.67
CA PHE A 62 -2.87 16.79 -12.87
C PHE A 62 -3.71 17.01 -14.14
N LYS A 63 -3.08 17.55 -15.19
CA LYS A 63 -3.71 17.89 -16.48
C LYS A 63 -4.66 16.77 -16.95
N SER A 64 -5.95 17.06 -16.97
CA SER A 64 -6.93 16.20 -17.64
C SER A 64 -6.70 16.26 -19.14
N MET A 65 -6.62 15.08 -19.77
CA MET A 65 -6.74 14.98 -21.23
C MET A 65 -8.15 15.37 -21.67
N TYR A 66 -8.30 15.73 -22.95
CA TYR A 66 -9.60 16.04 -23.56
C TYR A 66 -10.59 14.88 -23.40
N VAL A 67 -10.10 13.64 -23.51
CA VAL A 67 -10.89 12.42 -23.28
C VAL A 67 -10.71 11.94 -21.84
N ARG A 68 -11.80 11.90 -21.08
CA ARG A 68 -11.80 11.49 -19.65
C ARG A 68 -11.66 9.99 -19.45
N SER A 69 -12.32 9.18 -20.29
CA SER A 69 -12.32 7.73 -20.13
C SER A 69 -10.97 7.11 -20.52
N SER A 70 -10.49 6.17 -19.72
CA SER A 70 -9.28 5.38 -19.99
C SER A 70 -9.47 4.41 -21.17
N SER A 71 -10.71 3.95 -21.43
CA SER A 71 -11.02 2.99 -22.49
C SER A 71 -10.69 3.48 -23.89
N PHE A 72 -10.65 4.80 -24.10
CA PHE A 72 -10.32 5.42 -25.38
C PHE A 72 -8.87 5.94 -25.44
N ARG A 73 -8.05 5.55 -24.47
CA ARG A 73 -6.65 5.99 -24.33
C ARG A 73 -5.76 4.76 -24.19
N PRO A 74 -5.44 4.05 -25.29
CA PRO A 74 -4.80 2.73 -25.25
C PRO A 74 -3.46 2.73 -24.49
N ILE A 75 -2.65 3.78 -24.64
CA ILE A 75 -1.40 3.93 -23.87
C ILE A 75 -1.67 4.07 -22.37
N TYR A 76 -2.64 4.89 -21.99
CA TYR A 76 -3.01 5.09 -20.58
C TYR A 76 -3.61 3.82 -19.97
N GLN A 77 -4.46 3.11 -20.72
CA GLN A 77 -5.04 1.84 -20.28
C GLN A 77 -3.97 0.77 -20.09
N GLY A 78 -3.00 0.68 -21.00
CA GLY A 78 -1.85 -0.22 -20.85
C GLY A 78 -1.01 0.08 -19.61
N LEU A 79 -0.70 1.36 -19.36
CA LEU A 79 0.05 1.78 -18.16
C LEU A 79 -0.72 1.54 -16.85
N PHE A 80 -2.04 1.73 -16.85
CA PHE A 80 -2.88 1.53 -15.66
C PHE A 80 -2.93 0.08 -15.18
N TRP A 81 -2.80 -0.89 -16.08
CA TRP A 81 -2.80 -2.32 -15.73
C TRP A 81 -1.40 -2.91 -15.54
N LEU A 82 -0.37 -2.24 -16.06
CA LEU A 82 1.02 -2.64 -15.88
C LEU A 82 1.52 -2.30 -14.46
N LEU A 83 1.08 -1.16 -13.93
CA LEU A 83 1.27 -0.73 -12.55
C LEU A 83 0.16 -1.26 -11.65
#